data_AF-A0A2R5FPL0-F1
#
_entry.id   AF-A0A2R5FPL0-F1
#
_cell.length_a   1.000
_cell.length_b   1.000
_cell.length_c   1.000
_cell.angle_alpha   90.00
_cell.angle_beta   90.00
_cell.angle_gamma   90.00
#
_symmetry.space_group_name_H-M   'P 1'
#
loop_
_entity.id
_entity.type
_entity.pdbx_description
1 polymer ?
#
loop_
_entity_poly.entity_id
_entity_poly.type
_entity_poly.pdbx_seq_one_letter_code
_entity_poly.pdbx_strand_id
1 'polypeptide(L)'
;MTVKGAECGFNAIALTRTGYLNDSDFQITTSSVASSTAKIIYDAASGQLFYNQNGSAAGFGSGGLFATLTGAPTLTELNFVVQA
;
A
#
# COMPACT_ATOMS: atom_id res chain seq x y z
N MET A 1 -24.30 -21.37 12.81
CA MET A 1 -22.87 -21.03 13.01
C MET A 1 -22.40 -20.37 11.73
N THR A 2 -22.68 -19.07 11.59
CA THR A 2 -22.27 -18.31 10.40
C THR A 2 -20.90 -17.74 10.70
N VAL A 3 -19.91 -18.19 9.93
CA VAL A 3 -18.56 -17.64 9.91
C VAL A 3 -18.65 -16.16 9.51
N LYS A 4 -18.54 -15.25 10.47
CA LYS A 4 -18.12 -13.89 10.17
C LYS A 4 -16.61 -13.96 9.93
N GLY A 5 -16.23 -14.20 8.68
CA GLY A 5 -14.87 -13.88 8.25
C GLY A 5 -14.64 -12.43 8.62
N ALA A 6 -13.61 -12.17 9.42
CA ALA A 6 -13.19 -10.81 9.69
C ALA A 6 -12.86 -10.20 8.33
N GLU A 7 -13.71 -9.29 7.87
CA GLU A 7 -13.38 -8.42 6.77
C GLU A 7 -12.17 -7.63 7.28
N CYS A 8 -10.97 -7.95 6.77
CA CYS A 8 -9.79 -7.12 6.96
C CYS A 8 -10.06 -5.84 6.15
N GLY A 9 -10.91 -4.98 6.69
CA GLY A 9 -11.31 -3.75 6.05
C GLY A 9 -10.06 -2.90 5.85
N PHE A 10 -9.88 -2.40 4.64
CA PHE A 10 -9.01 -1.29 4.37
C PHE A 10 -9.51 -0.09 5.17
N ASN A 11 -9.02 0.06 6.41
CA ASN A 11 -9.16 1.32 7.11
C ASN A 11 -8.53 2.38 6.21
N ALA A 12 -9.28 3.44 5.94
CA ALA A 12 -8.95 4.45 4.95
C ALA A 12 -7.45 4.80 5.01
N ILE A 13 -6.82 4.88 3.83
CA ILE A 13 -5.49 5.46 3.71
C ILE A 13 -5.64 6.91 4.18
N ALA A 14 -5.27 7.19 5.43
CA ALA A 14 -5.40 8.51 6.04
C ALA A 14 -4.34 9.46 5.47
N LEU A 15 -4.56 9.89 4.25
CA LEU A 15 -3.81 10.95 3.59
C LEU A 15 -4.62 12.23 3.76
N THR A 16 -4.04 13.22 4.43
CA THR A 16 -4.70 14.49 4.78
C THR A 16 -4.82 15.45 3.59
N ARG A 17 -4.51 14.99 2.37
CA ARG A 17 -4.41 15.81 1.16
C ARG A 17 -5.08 15.11 -0.02
N THR A 18 -5.90 15.84 -0.76
CA THR A 18 -6.44 15.43 -2.06
C THR A 18 -5.42 15.64 -3.18
N GLY A 19 -5.41 14.75 -4.18
CA GLY A 19 -4.49 14.80 -5.32
C GLY A 19 -3.55 13.59 -5.38
N TYR A 20 -2.45 13.71 -6.12
CA TYR A 20 -1.45 12.64 -6.21
C TYR A 20 -0.68 12.44 -4.90
N LEU A 21 -0.17 11.21 -4.70
CA LEU A 21 0.73 10.89 -3.60
C LEU A 21 2.01 11.75 -3.65
N ASN A 22 2.63 11.96 -2.49
CA ASN A 22 4.00 12.48 -2.45
C ASN A 22 4.99 11.35 -2.74
N ASP A 23 6.20 11.71 -3.17
CA ASP A 23 7.32 10.78 -3.32
C ASP A 23 7.59 9.97 -2.03
N SER A 24 7.47 10.58 -0.85
CA SER A 24 7.65 9.88 0.43
C SER A 24 6.53 8.88 0.77
N ASP A 25 5.36 9.00 0.13
CA ASP A 25 4.20 8.15 0.41
C ASP A 25 4.14 6.92 -0.51
N PHE A 26 4.94 6.88 -1.57
CA PHE A 26 5.00 5.79 -2.53
C PHE A 26 6.44 5.27 -2.69
N GLN A 27 6.64 3.97 -2.53
CA GLN A 27 7.94 3.36 -2.75
C GLN A 27 7.83 2.16 -3.70
N ILE A 28 8.71 2.13 -4.69
CA ILE A 28 8.95 0.94 -5.52
C ILE A 28 10.06 0.12 -4.89
N THR A 29 9.87 -1.19 -4.80
CA THR A 29 10.90 -2.12 -4.36
C THR A 29 10.81 -3.42 -5.15
N THR A 30 11.80 -4.29 -5.00
CA THR A 30 11.79 -5.69 -5.47
C THR A 30 12.04 -6.67 -4.33
N SER A 31 12.19 -6.16 -3.10
CA SER A 31 12.43 -6.93 -1.88
C SER A 31 12.07 -6.12 -0.63
N SER A 32 11.99 -6.76 0.54
CA SER A 32 11.90 -6.07 1.84
C SER A 32 10.73 -5.08 1.97
N VAL A 33 9.55 -5.44 1.46
CA VAL A 33 8.34 -4.59 1.50
C VAL A 33 7.96 -4.15 2.93
N ALA A 34 8.20 -5.00 3.92
CA ALA A 34 7.84 -4.77 5.32
C ALA A 34 8.79 -3.83 6.09
N SER A 35 9.91 -3.39 5.48
CA SER A 35 10.84 -2.41 6.06
C SER A 35 10.68 -1.01 5.46
N SER A 36 9.86 -0.84 4.43
CA SER A 36 9.59 0.48 3.86
C SER A 36 8.77 1.33 4.82
N THR A 37 9.06 2.63 4.88
CA THR A 37 8.28 3.59 5.66
C THR A 37 7.20 4.29 4.84
N ALA A 38 7.17 4.07 3.51
CA ALA A 38 6.17 4.64 2.62
C ALA A 38 4.79 4.07 2.91
N LYS A 39 3.73 4.80 2.58
CA LYS A 39 2.34 4.36 2.81
C LYS A 39 1.90 3.30 1.83
N ILE A 40 2.28 3.45 0.56
CA ILE A 40 2.01 2.49 -0.50
C ILE A 40 3.34 1.95 -1.00
N ILE A 41 3.48 0.63 -0.98
CA ILE A 41 4.68 -0.05 -1.45
C ILE A 41 4.28 -0.90 -2.65
N TYR A 42 4.99 -0.72 -3.76
CA TYR A 42 4.85 -1.55 -4.94
C TYR A 42 6.06 -2.47 -5.09
N ASP A 43 5.82 -3.78 -5.03
CA ASP A 43 6.81 -4.78 -5.41
C ASP A 43 6.78 -5.00 -6.93
N ALA A 44 7.71 -4.37 -7.63
CA ALA A 44 7.82 -4.44 -9.09
C ALA A 44 8.25 -5.83 -9.60
N ALA A 45 8.74 -6.74 -8.74
CA ALA A 45 9.06 -8.10 -9.15
C ALA A 45 7.80 -8.97 -9.28
N SER A 46 6.80 -8.72 -8.43
CA SER A 46 5.59 -9.56 -8.34
C SER A 46 4.30 -8.84 -8.72
N GLY A 47 4.34 -7.51 -8.89
CA GLY A 47 3.17 -6.68 -9.13
C GLY A 47 2.35 -6.40 -7.87
N GLN A 48 2.82 -6.79 -6.69
CA GLN A 48 2.06 -6.67 -5.44
C GLN A 48 2.07 -5.25 -4.89
N LEU A 49 0.92 -4.79 -4.38
CA LEU A 49 0.74 -3.51 -3.71
C LEU A 49 0.39 -3.73 -2.24
N PHE A 50 1.15 -3.05 -1.37
CA PHE A 50 1.01 -3.13 0.08
C PHE A 50 0.67 -1.77 0.67
N TYR A 51 -0.18 -1.77 1.69
CA TYR A 51 -0.48 -0.60 2.51
C TYR A 51 0.28 -0.75 3.82
N ASN A 52 1.12 0.22 4.15
CA ASN A 52 1.80 0.30 5.43
C ASN A 52 1.12 1.34 6.32
N GLN A 53 0.30 0.83 7.24
CA GLN A 53 -0.31 1.65 8.29
C GLN A 53 0.72 2.07 9.34
N ASN A 54 1.68 1.18 9.64
CA ASN A 54 2.69 1.32 10.69
C ASN A 54 3.75 2.40 10.42
N GLY A 55 3.85 2.91 9.19
CA GLY A 55 4.86 3.91 8.83
C GLY A 55 6.28 3.37 9.10
N SER A 56 7.03 4.05 9.96
CA SER A 56 8.40 3.62 10.30
C SER A 56 8.49 2.43 11.26
N ALA A 57 7.39 1.98 11.86
CA ALA A 57 7.39 0.77 12.68
C ALA A 57 7.45 -0.48 11.79
N ALA A 58 8.08 -1.55 12.28
CA ALA A 58 8.23 -2.79 11.53
C ALA A 58 6.87 -3.42 11.14
N GLY A 59 6.81 -4.00 9.94
CA GLY A 59 5.59 -4.64 9.42
C GLY A 59 4.54 -3.64 8.95
N PHE A 60 3.32 -4.12 8.69
CA PHE A 60 2.26 -3.30 8.07
C PHE A 60 1.17 -2.82 9.03
N GLY A 61 1.20 -3.22 10.30
CA GLY A 61 0.11 -2.96 11.25
C GLY A 61 -1.14 -3.75 10.87
N SER A 62 -2.29 -3.08 10.78
CA SER A 62 -3.49 -3.63 10.16
C SER A 62 -3.52 -3.49 8.63
N GLY A 63 -2.46 -2.93 8.03
CA GLY A 63 -2.26 -2.95 6.59
C GLY A 63 -1.78 -4.31 6.08
N GLY A 64 -1.23 -4.32 4.86
CA GLY A 64 -0.73 -5.54 4.23
C GLY A 64 -0.92 -5.53 2.72
N LEU A 65 -0.78 -6.72 2.11
CA LEU A 65 -1.08 -6.94 0.69
C LEU A 65 -2.55 -6.66 0.43
N PHE A 66 -2.78 -5.95 -0.67
CA PHE A 66 -4.08 -5.32 -0.87
C PHE A 66 -4.51 -5.35 -2.34
N ALA A 67 -3.56 -5.39 -3.26
CA ALA A 67 -3.79 -5.65 -4.68
C ALA A 67 -2.58 -6.34 -5.32
N THR A 68 -2.80 -7.01 -6.44
CA THR A 68 -1.75 -7.55 -7.31
C THR A 68 -2.05 -7.12 -8.75
N LEU A 69 -1.13 -6.37 -9.35
CA LEU A 69 -1.22 -5.92 -10.73
C LEU A 69 -0.55 -6.93 -11.66
N THR A 70 -1.35 -7.59 -12.49
CA THR A 70 -0.84 -8.55 -13.48
C THR A 70 0.11 -7.86 -14.46
N GLY A 71 1.24 -8.53 -14.75
CA GLY A 71 2.26 -8.02 -15.67
C GLY A 71 3.24 -7.04 -15.06
N ALA A 72 3.12 -6.72 -13.77
CA ALA A 72 4.01 -5.84 -13.02
C ALA A 72 4.34 -4.53 -13.79
N PRO A 73 3.32 -3.70 -14.09
CA PRO A 73 3.52 -2.46 -14.84
C PRO A 73 4.48 -1.51 -14.14
N THR A 74 5.09 -0.60 -14.91
CA THR A 74 5.83 0.53 -14.34
C THR A 74 4.84 1.52 -13.72
N LEU A 75 5.02 1.80 -12.42
CA LEU A 75 4.21 2.75 -11.68
C LEU A 75 5.06 3.90 -11.14
N THR A 76 4.42 5.03 -10.88
CA THR A 76 4.92 6.17 -10.10
C THR A 76 3.86 6.63 -9.10
N GLU A 77 4.22 7.54 -8.21
CA GLU A 77 3.32 8.18 -7.25
C GLU A 77 2.13 8.90 -7.92
N LEU A 78 2.31 9.32 -9.19
CA LEU A 78 1.29 9.96 -10.00
C LEU A 78 0.21 9.00 -10.51
N ASN A 79 0.41 7.68 -10.39
CA ASN A 79 -0.63 6.70 -10.71
C ASN A 79 -1.69 6.55 -9.61
N PHE A 80 -1.50 7.20 -8.46
CA PHE A 80 -2.39 7.11 -7.31
C PHE A 80 -2.99 8.48 -7.00
N VAL A 81 -4.31 8.55 -6.93
CA VAL A 81 -5.04 9.77 -6.59
C VAL A 81 -5.83 9.56 -5.31
N VAL A 82 -5.63 10.44 -4.34
CA VAL A 82 -6.43 10.55 -3.12
C VAL A 82 -7.58 11.51 -3.38
N GLN A 83 -8.80 11.06 -3.11
CA GLN A 83 -10.02 11.85 -3.27
C GLN A 83 -10.84 11.80 -1.98
N ALA A 84 -11.62 12.86 -1.73
CA ALA A 84 -12.49 13.00 -0.58
C ALA A 84 -13.88 12.42 -0.85
#